data_AF-A0A5J5LW38-F1
#
_entry.id   AF-A0A5J5LW38-F1
#
_cell.length_a   1.000
_cell.length_b   1.000
_cell.length_c   1.000
_cell.angle_alpha   90.00
_cell.angle_beta   90.00
_cell.angle_gamma   90.00
#
_symmetry.space_group_name_H-M   'P 1'
#
loop_
_entity.id
_entity.type
_entity.pdbx_description
1 polymer ?
#
loop_
_entity_poly.entity_id
_entity_poly.type
_entity_poly.pdbx_seq_one_letter_code
_entity_poly.pdbx_strand_id
1 'polypeptide(L)'
;MKSVEPLCQLVEEYQQDVIPFEIQCLEKHYTKRDAFILMDCDGSKFTESRQRITTFIILKNTKFSRAFVEQWFNYAQDARIITEIPNTSGQPNYPGFKGNRHDQTIYSLLTKKYDLIGFRDPSQWGNALIPDYPNSTYDQIMDHTRHRQNPKTRSWLFRQLYKLSQKLEDEHIGR
;
A
#
# COMPACT_ATOMS: atom_id res chain seq x y z
N MET A 1 16.21 -9.42 -8.01
CA MET A 1 15.56 -8.45 -7.11
C MET A 1 16.54 -7.30 -6.91
N LYS A 2 16.12 -6.05 -7.12
CA LYS A 2 16.99 -4.91 -6.82
C LYS A 2 17.21 -4.81 -5.31
N SER A 3 18.28 -4.13 -4.89
CA SER A 3 18.55 -3.91 -3.47
C SER A 3 17.43 -3.08 -2.83
N VAL A 4 17.04 -3.44 -1.60
CA VAL A 4 16.12 -2.66 -0.77
C VAL A 4 16.83 -1.59 0.07
N GLU A 5 18.17 -1.57 0.03
CA GLU A 5 19.02 -0.65 0.78
C GLU A 5 18.58 0.83 0.66
N PRO A 6 18.20 1.34 -0.53
CA PRO A 6 17.75 2.73 -0.65
C PRO A 6 16.52 3.06 0.21
N LEU A 7 15.64 2.08 0.48
CA LEU A 7 14.48 2.29 1.37
C LEU A 7 14.88 2.31 2.84
N CYS A 8 15.87 1.49 3.22
CA CYS A 8 16.41 1.48 4.57
C CYS A 8 17.12 2.80 4.89
N GLN A 9 17.82 3.38 3.91
CA GLN A 9 18.54 4.66 4.06
C GLN A 9 17.62 5.83 4.38
N LEU A 10 16.35 5.81 3.95
CA LEU A 10 15.35 6.84 4.26
C LEU A 10 15.19 7.06 5.76
N VAL A 11 15.34 6.00 6.56
CA VAL A 11 15.22 6.07 8.02
C VAL A 11 16.27 7.00 8.60
N GLU A 12 17.52 6.87 8.13
CA GLU A 12 18.63 7.69 8.62
C GLU A 12 18.63 9.08 7.97
N GLU A 13 18.27 9.19 6.69
CA GLU A 13 18.22 10.49 5.99
C GLU A 13 17.15 11.42 6.60
N TYR A 14 15.98 10.88 6.92
CA TYR A 14 14.85 11.66 7.44
C TYR A 14 14.69 11.59 8.96
N GLN A 15 15.56 10.85 9.66
CA GLN A 15 15.47 10.64 11.10
C GLN A 15 14.07 10.17 11.54
N GLN A 16 13.48 9.27 10.76
CA GLN A 16 12.10 8.82 10.90
C GLN A 16 12.02 7.30 10.97
N ASP A 17 11.61 6.77 12.12
CA ASP A 17 11.64 5.33 12.37
C ASP A 17 10.56 4.53 11.62
N VAL A 18 9.49 5.19 11.17
CA VAL A 18 8.37 4.59 10.44
C VAL A 18 8.27 5.25 9.08
N ILE A 19 8.51 4.53 8.00
CA ILE A 19 8.48 5.07 6.62
C ILE A 19 7.21 4.59 5.92
N PRO A 20 6.19 5.46 5.76
CA PRO A 20 5.02 5.17 4.95
C PRO A 20 5.24 5.53 3.47
N PHE A 21 4.62 4.74 2.59
CA PHE A 21 4.57 5.03 1.16
C PHE A 21 3.16 5.41 0.74
N GLU A 22 3.03 6.29 -0.25
CA GLU A 22 1.77 6.86 -0.70
C GLU A 22 1.35 6.35 -2.08
N ILE A 23 0.04 6.23 -2.27
CA ILE A 23 -0.60 5.85 -3.52
C ILE A 23 -1.53 6.97 -4.01
N GLN A 24 -1.80 7.03 -5.33
CA GLN A 24 -2.72 8.01 -5.95
C GLN A 24 -4.20 7.74 -5.63
N CYS A 25 -4.55 7.68 -4.35
CA CYS A 25 -5.91 7.46 -3.86
C CYS A 25 -6.15 8.43 -2.71
N LEU A 26 -7.18 9.27 -2.79
CA LEU A 26 -7.52 10.16 -1.68
C LEU A 26 -8.17 9.41 -0.54
N GLU A 27 -7.85 9.81 0.69
CA GLU A 27 -8.42 9.23 1.90
C GLU A 27 -9.94 9.25 1.90
N LYS A 28 -10.57 10.38 1.56
CA LYS A 28 -12.05 10.50 1.54
C LYS A 28 -12.75 9.45 0.66
N HIS A 29 -12.05 8.91 -0.34
CA HIS A 29 -12.61 7.89 -1.22
C HIS A 29 -12.41 6.46 -0.68
N TYR A 30 -11.46 6.23 0.22
CA TYR A 30 -11.03 4.88 0.61
C TYR A 30 -10.92 4.64 2.12
N THR A 31 -11.33 5.63 2.91
CA THR A 31 -11.39 5.58 4.37
C THR A 31 -12.82 5.83 4.82
N LYS A 32 -13.38 4.87 5.58
CA LYS A 32 -14.73 4.98 6.12
C LYS A 32 -14.77 6.12 7.14
N ARG A 33 -15.86 6.89 7.18
CA ARG A 33 -15.94 8.09 8.03
C ARG A 33 -15.88 7.79 9.53
N ASP A 34 -16.33 6.60 9.94
CA ASP A 34 -16.09 6.09 11.30
C ASP A 34 -14.60 6.18 11.68
N ALA A 35 -13.68 5.80 10.79
CA ALA A 35 -12.26 5.83 11.07
C ALA A 35 -11.75 7.28 11.23
N PHE A 36 -12.18 8.21 10.37
CA PHE A 36 -11.84 9.62 10.52
C PHE A 36 -12.31 10.16 11.87
N ILE A 37 -13.56 9.89 12.27
CA ILE A 37 -14.12 10.41 13.52
C ILE A 37 -13.47 9.76 14.75
N LEU A 38 -13.39 8.42 14.78
CA LEU A 38 -12.88 7.66 15.93
C LEU A 38 -11.37 7.84 16.14
N MET A 39 -10.63 8.24 15.10
CA MET A 39 -9.20 8.53 15.19
C MET A 39 -8.88 10.01 15.32
N ASP A 40 -9.90 10.89 15.41
CA ASP A 40 -9.75 12.36 15.46
C ASP A 40 -9.00 12.91 14.23
N CYS A 41 -9.52 12.56 13.05
CA CYS A 41 -8.96 12.84 11.73
C CYS A 41 -10.03 13.32 10.71
N ASP A 42 -11.24 13.73 11.14
CA ASP A 42 -12.33 14.19 10.25
C ASP A 42 -12.13 15.65 9.77
N GLY A 43 -10.99 15.90 9.11
CA GLY A 43 -10.61 17.22 8.60
C GLY A 43 -9.88 17.15 7.26
N SER A 44 -9.89 18.26 6.50
CA SER A 44 -9.31 18.34 5.14
C SER A 44 -7.84 17.95 5.06
N LYS A 45 -7.06 18.22 6.12
CA LYS A 45 -5.67 17.74 6.28
C LYS A 45 -5.53 16.23 6.03
N PHE A 46 -6.52 15.45 6.44
CA PHE A 46 -6.54 14.00 6.25
C PHE A 46 -7.35 13.62 5.02
N THR A 47 -8.58 14.11 4.88
CA THR A 47 -9.54 13.63 3.88
C THR A 47 -9.09 13.92 2.44
N GLU A 48 -8.38 15.04 2.22
CA GLU A 48 -7.84 15.45 0.91
C GLU A 48 -6.40 14.99 0.68
N SER A 49 -5.81 14.24 1.61
CA SER A 49 -4.47 13.67 1.45
C SER A 49 -4.50 12.31 0.74
N ARG A 50 -3.37 11.92 0.15
CA ARG A 50 -3.17 10.59 -0.44
C ARG A 50 -3.14 9.52 0.65
N GLN A 51 -3.72 8.35 0.40
CA GLN A 51 -3.58 7.20 1.28
C GLN A 51 -2.12 6.72 1.31
N ARG A 52 -1.72 6.26 2.49
CA ARG A 52 -0.49 5.54 2.74
C ARG A 52 -0.79 4.05 2.78
N ILE A 53 0.00 3.28 2.05
CA ILE A 53 -0.21 1.85 1.85
C ILE A 53 0.41 1.03 2.97
N THR A 54 -0.19 -0.12 3.28
CA THR A 54 0.40 -1.14 4.17
C THR A 54 1.08 -2.28 3.40
N THR A 55 1.01 -2.26 2.06
CA THR A 55 1.70 -3.21 1.18
C THR A 55 3.22 -3.19 1.40
N PHE A 56 3.78 -2.00 1.60
CA PHE A 56 5.18 -1.78 1.89
C PHE A 56 5.26 -0.86 3.11
N ILE A 57 6.02 -1.27 4.11
CA ILE A 57 6.29 -0.48 5.31
C ILE A 57 7.75 -0.72 5.72
N ILE A 58 8.46 0.34 6.14
CA ILE A 58 9.75 0.18 6.81
C ILE A 58 9.57 0.65 8.26
N LEU A 59 9.96 -0.21 9.19
CA LEU A 59 9.90 0.05 10.63
C LEU A 59 11.28 -0.23 11.22
N LYS A 60 11.98 0.83 11.65
CA LYS A 60 13.17 0.68 12.50
C LYS A 60 12.70 0.26 13.88
N ASN A 61 13.29 -0.79 14.42
CA ASN A 61 12.91 -1.31 15.72
C ASN A 61 13.36 -0.36 16.84
N THR A 62 12.49 0.58 17.19
CA THR A 62 12.68 1.56 18.27
C THR A 62 11.50 1.54 19.24
N LYS A 63 11.63 2.25 20.37
CA LYS A 63 10.51 2.45 21.30
C LYS A 63 9.31 3.12 20.60
N PHE A 64 9.58 4.10 19.73
CA PHE A 64 8.54 4.80 18.97
C PHE A 64 7.81 3.84 18.03
N SER A 65 8.53 3.08 17.18
CA SER A 65 7.88 2.16 16.24
C SER A 65 7.06 1.07 16.94
N ARG A 66 7.50 0.58 18.10
CA ARG A 66 6.72 -0.40 18.89
C ARG A 66 5.42 0.22 19.41
N ALA A 67 5.50 1.42 19.99
CA ALA A 67 4.31 2.14 20.45
C ALA A 67 3.36 2.50 19.30
N PHE A 68 3.90 2.85 18.13
CA PHE A 68 3.13 3.09 16.92
C PHE A 68 2.36 1.84 16.47
N VAL A 69 3.03 0.69 16.40
CA VAL A 69 2.40 -0.59 16.02
C VAL A 69 1.36 -1.03 17.05
N GLU A 70 1.62 -0.82 18.35
CA GLU A 70 0.65 -1.09 19.40
C GLU A 70 -0.62 -0.23 19.26
N GLN A 71 -0.49 1.06 18.95
CA GLN A 71 -1.64 1.91 18.67
C GLN A 71 -2.39 1.51 17.40
N TRP A 72 -1.66 1.15 16.34
CA TRP A 72 -2.27 0.62 15.13
C TRP A 72 -3.10 -0.64 15.44
N PHE A 73 -2.54 -1.57 16.21
CA PHE A 73 -3.25 -2.76 16.69
C PHE A 73 -4.48 -2.41 17.54
N ASN A 74 -4.37 -1.45 18.45
CA ASN A 74 -5.49 -1.03 19.30
C ASN A 74 -6.67 -0.48 18.50
N TYR A 75 -6.41 0.35 17.50
CA TYR A 75 -7.46 0.81 16.57
C TYR A 75 -8.02 -0.32 15.71
N ALA A 76 -7.19 -1.31 15.35
CA ALA A 76 -7.61 -2.48 14.56
C ALA A 76 -8.60 -3.38 15.32
N GLN A 77 -8.69 -3.25 16.64
CA GLN A 77 -9.69 -3.96 17.46
C GLN A 77 -11.09 -3.34 17.39
N ASP A 78 -11.25 -2.11 16.87
CA ASP A 78 -12.57 -1.49 16.71
C ASP A 78 -13.23 -1.95 15.41
N ALA A 79 -14.28 -2.78 15.54
CA ALA A 79 -15.02 -3.31 14.40
C ALA A 79 -15.63 -2.21 13.52
N ARG A 80 -15.98 -1.04 14.08
CA ARG A 80 -16.50 0.10 13.32
C ARG A 80 -15.43 0.67 12.40
N ILE A 81 -14.15 0.49 12.70
CA ILE A 81 -13.05 0.95 11.86
C ILE A 81 -12.63 -0.14 10.86
N ILE A 82 -12.31 -1.34 11.35
CA ILE A 82 -11.61 -2.34 10.53
C ILE A 82 -12.52 -3.16 9.62
N THR A 83 -13.82 -3.28 9.92
CA THR A 83 -14.73 -4.15 9.16
C THR A 83 -15.57 -3.39 8.12
N GLU A 84 -16.30 -4.16 7.32
CA GLU A 84 -17.27 -3.65 6.33
C GLU A 84 -18.65 -3.33 6.91
N ILE A 85 -18.80 -3.32 8.25
CA ILE A 85 -20.05 -2.85 8.88
C ILE A 85 -20.34 -1.44 8.36
N PRO A 86 -21.60 -1.12 7.98
CA PRO A 86 -21.97 0.21 7.53
C PRO A 86 -21.54 1.29 8.53
N ASN A 87 -21.23 2.47 8.01
CA ASN A 87 -20.83 3.61 8.82
C ASN A 87 -21.84 3.89 9.95
N THR A 88 -21.34 4.00 11.18
CA THR A 88 -22.14 4.11 12.42
C THR A 88 -22.09 5.49 13.08
N SER A 89 -21.23 6.40 12.60
CA SER A 89 -20.94 7.71 13.20
C SER A 89 -22.05 8.77 13.07
N GLY A 90 -23.21 8.43 12.50
CA GLY A 90 -24.33 9.36 12.28
C GLY A 90 -24.10 10.39 11.16
N GLN A 91 -22.90 10.42 10.57
CA GLN A 91 -22.56 11.26 9.42
C GLN A 91 -22.32 10.39 8.18
N PRO A 92 -22.78 10.77 6.98
CA PRO A 92 -22.54 9.98 5.77
C PRO A 92 -21.04 9.97 5.44
N ASN A 93 -20.58 8.89 4.78
CA ASN A 93 -19.25 8.89 4.17
C ASN A 93 -19.10 10.07 3.20
N TYR A 94 -17.86 10.53 3.00
CA TYR A 94 -17.60 11.64 2.10
C TYR A 94 -18.05 11.33 0.65
N PRO A 95 -18.47 12.36 -0.12
CA PRO A 95 -18.83 12.18 -1.52
C PRO A 95 -17.72 11.47 -2.30
N GLY A 96 -18.10 10.45 -3.07
CA GLY A 96 -17.16 9.64 -3.84
C GLY A 96 -16.50 8.50 -3.07
N PHE A 97 -16.93 8.19 -1.84
CA PHE A 97 -16.48 7.00 -1.10
C PHE A 97 -16.70 5.71 -1.91
N LYS A 98 -15.66 4.89 -2.01
CA LYS A 98 -15.61 3.64 -2.80
C LYS A 98 -15.52 2.38 -1.95
N GLY A 99 -15.07 2.48 -0.71
CA GLY A 99 -14.93 1.34 0.20
C GLY A 99 -13.76 1.52 1.15
N ASN A 100 -13.84 0.88 2.31
CA ASN A 100 -12.82 0.98 3.34
C ASN A 100 -11.57 0.16 2.98
N ARG A 101 -10.43 0.46 3.60
CA ARG A 101 -9.18 -0.29 3.41
C ARG A 101 -8.67 -0.93 4.71
N HIS A 102 -9.57 -1.18 5.65
CA HIS A 102 -9.30 -1.98 6.86
C HIS A 102 -8.11 -1.46 7.67
N ASP A 103 -7.10 -2.28 7.89
CA ASP A 103 -5.86 -1.95 8.59
C ASP A 103 -5.06 -0.84 7.89
N GLN A 104 -5.11 -0.74 6.56
CA GLN A 104 -4.46 0.34 5.80
C GLN A 104 -5.06 1.71 6.12
N THR A 105 -6.38 1.78 6.30
CA THR A 105 -7.05 3.02 6.74
C THR A 105 -6.42 3.53 8.03
N ILE A 106 -6.25 2.63 9.00
CA ILE A 106 -5.71 2.96 10.32
C ILE A 106 -4.26 3.41 10.21
N TYR A 107 -3.42 2.61 9.54
CA TYR A 107 -2.02 2.95 9.32
C TYR A 107 -1.87 4.32 8.65
N SER A 108 -2.67 4.57 7.63
CA SER A 108 -2.60 5.81 6.86
C SER A 108 -2.98 7.04 7.67
N LEU A 109 -4.07 6.99 8.44
CA LEU A 109 -4.46 8.07 9.33
C LEU A 109 -3.45 8.26 10.48
N LEU A 110 -3.01 7.16 11.09
CA LEU A 110 -2.11 7.21 12.24
C LEU A 110 -0.75 7.82 11.86
N THR A 111 -0.15 7.41 10.75
CA THR A 111 1.11 8.01 10.28
C THR A 111 0.96 9.51 9.99
N LYS A 112 -0.21 9.99 9.56
CA LYS A 112 -0.47 11.44 9.36
C LYS A 112 -0.72 12.17 10.66
N LYS A 113 -1.34 11.51 11.64
CA LYS A 113 -1.54 12.04 12.99
C LYS A 113 -0.21 12.26 13.71
N TYR A 114 0.78 11.43 13.41
CA TYR A 114 2.17 11.58 13.84
C TYR A 114 3.01 12.52 12.96
N ASP A 115 2.40 13.19 11.98
CA ASP A 115 3.06 14.09 11.03
C ASP A 115 4.29 13.47 10.32
N LEU A 116 4.26 12.15 10.12
CA LEU A 116 5.32 11.43 9.41
C LEU A 116 5.35 11.84 7.94
N ILE A 117 6.54 11.91 7.36
CA ILE A 117 6.77 12.18 5.94
C ILE A 117 6.37 10.94 5.13
N GLY A 118 5.62 11.16 4.05
CA GLY A 118 5.22 10.13 3.09
C GLY A 118 6.19 10.06 1.90
N PHE A 119 6.42 8.84 1.41
CA PHE A 119 7.34 8.58 0.31
C PHE A 119 6.62 7.93 -0.87
N ARG A 120 7.25 7.96 -2.05
CA ARG A 120 6.70 7.40 -3.29
C ARG A 120 6.59 5.88 -3.20
N ASP A 121 5.49 5.28 -3.66
CA ASP A 121 5.42 3.82 -3.81
C ASP A 121 6.67 3.28 -4.56
N PRO A 122 7.46 2.36 -3.95
CA PRO A 122 8.71 1.85 -4.53
C PRO A 122 8.49 0.83 -5.67
N SER A 123 7.24 0.53 -6.03
CA SER A 123 6.86 -0.34 -7.13
C SER A 123 6.55 0.42 -8.42
N GLN A 124 6.16 -0.31 -9.47
CA GLN A 124 5.76 0.29 -10.75
C GLN A 124 4.61 1.28 -10.63
N TRP A 125 3.78 1.15 -9.59
CA TRP A 125 2.63 2.03 -9.36
C TRP A 125 3.02 3.44 -8.87
N GLY A 126 4.24 3.61 -8.35
CA GLY A 126 4.77 4.92 -7.97
C GLY A 126 5.51 5.65 -9.08
N ASN A 127 5.73 5.04 -10.25
CA ASN A 127 6.55 5.66 -11.30
C ASN A 127 5.90 6.93 -11.88
N ALA A 128 4.57 6.95 -11.99
CA ALA A 128 3.83 8.14 -12.43
C ALA A 128 3.91 9.31 -11.44
N LEU A 129 4.36 9.06 -10.21
CA LEU A 129 4.46 10.03 -9.13
C LEU A 129 5.89 10.56 -8.93
N ILE A 130 6.89 10.16 -9.72
CA ILE A 130 8.27 10.63 -9.55
C ILE A 130 8.37 12.17 -9.40
N PRO A 131 7.68 13.00 -10.22
CA PRO A 131 7.75 14.46 -10.07
C PRO A 131 7.20 15.01 -8.75
N ASP A 132 6.27 14.28 -8.11
CA ASP A 132 5.57 14.71 -6.91
C ASP A 132 6.34 14.37 -5.62
N TYR A 133 7.38 13.53 -5.69
CA TYR A 133 8.15 13.05 -4.55
C TYR A 133 9.65 13.25 -4.75
N PRO A 134 10.14 14.51 -4.70
CA PRO A 134 11.57 14.79 -4.74
C PRO A 134 12.34 14.17 -3.55
N ASN A 135 11.62 13.84 -2.46
CA ASN A 135 12.16 13.14 -1.28
C ASN A 135 12.35 11.62 -1.49
N SER A 136 11.99 11.07 -2.65
CA SER A 136 12.06 9.64 -2.96
C SER A 136 13.06 9.38 -4.09
N THR A 137 14.35 9.45 -3.75
CA THR A 137 15.49 9.40 -4.70
C THR A 137 15.77 8.02 -5.30
N TYR A 138 15.14 6.97 -4.77
CA TYR A 138 15.26 5.62 -5.30
C TYR A 138 14.47 5.43 -6.60
N ASP A 139 14.99 4.61 -7.49
CA ASP A 139 14.27 4.10 -8.67
C ASP A 139 13.15 3.12 -8.27
N GLN A 140 12.44 2.56 -9.24
CA GLN A 140 11.60 1.39 -8.99
C GLN A 140 12.44 0.22 -8.44
N ILE A 141 12.09 -0.30 -7.26
CA ILE A 141 12.80 -1.39 -6.57
C ILE A 141 12.16 -2.75 -6.82
N MET A 142 10.83 -2.81 -6.93
CA MET A 142 10.09 -4.06 -7.09
C MET A 142 8.93 -3.96 -8.07
N ASP A 143 8.49 -5.10 -8.59
CA ASP A 143 7.27 -5.22 -9.37
C ASP A 143 6.17 -5.82 -8.50
N HIS A 144 5.11 -5.05 -8.29
CA HIS A 144 3.94 -5.53 -7.58
C HIS A 144 3.19 -6.55 -8.46
N THR A 145 3.15 -7.81 -8.01
CA THR A 145 2.59 -8.95 -8.77
C THR A 145 1.08 -8.90 -8.98
N ARG A 146 0.36 -8.02 -8.25
CA ARG A 146 -1.01 -7.57 -8.58
C ARG A 146 -1.10 -6.77 -9.89
N HIS A 147 -0.13 -6.92 -10.78
CA HIS A 147 -0.43 -6.84 -12.19
C HIS A 147 -1.42 -7.98 -12.49
N ARG A 148 -2.69 -7.66 -12.81
CA ARG A 148 -3.47 -8.59 -13.64
C ARG A 148 -2.65 -8.73 -14.91
N GLN A 149 -1.77 -9.73 -14.98
CA GLN A 149 -1.10 -10.08 -16.22
C GLN A 149 -2.23 -10.29 -17.22
N ASN A 150 -2.16 -9.55 -18.33
CA ASN A 150 -3.14 -9.63 -19.40
C ASN A 150 -3.36 -11.13 -19.69
N PRO A 151 -4.59 -11.68 -19.60
CA PRO A 151 -4.82 -13.12 -19.81
C PRO A 151 -4.19 -13.66 -21.10
N LYS A 152 -4.00 -12.78 -22.08
CA LYS A 152 -3.32 -13.03 -23.36
C LYS A 152 -1.86 -13.47 -23.21
N THR A 153 -1.06 -12.87 -22.32
CA THR A 153 0.37 -13.23 -22.17
C THR A 153 0.56 -14.58 -21.51
N ARG A 154 -0.29 -14.94 -20.53
CA ARG A 154 -0.35 -16.32 -20.00
C ARG A 154 -0.74 -17.32 -21.09
N SER A 155 -1.79 -17.03 -21.87
CA SER A 155 -2.22 -17.94 -22.94
C SER A 155 -1.11 -18.19 -23.97
N TRP A 156 -0.36 -17.16 -24.35
CA TRP A 156 0.74 -17.30 -25.31
C TRP A 156 1.90 -18.13 -24.74
N LEU A 157 2.36 -17.85 -23.51
CA LEU A 157 3.44 -18.60 -22.87
C LEU A 157 3.05 -20.07 -22.64
N PHE A 158 1.82 -20.31 -22.16
CA PHE A 158 1.29 -21.67 -21.99
C PHE A 158 1.17 -22.41 -23.33
N ARG A 159 0.75 -21.75 -24.41
CA ARG A 159 0.75 -22.36 -25.76
C ARG A 159 2.15 -22.71 -26.24
N GLN A 160 3.16 -21.88 -25.95
CA GLN A 160 4.54 -22.17 -26.33
C GLN A 160 5.12 -23.34 -25.53
N LEU A 161 4.88 -23.37 -24.21
CA LEU A 161 5.31 -24.47 -23.34
C LEU A 161 4.63 -25.79 -23.70
N TYR A 162 3.33 -25.76 -24.03
CA TYR A 162 2.59 -26.94 -24.50
C TYR A 162 3.09 -27.45 -25.86
N LYS A 163 3.44 -26.56 -26.79
CA LYS A 163 4.06 -26.96 -28.07
C LYS A 163 5.45 -27.57 -27.86
N LEU A 164 6.21 -27.07 -26.89
CA LEU A 164 7.51 -27.65 -26.54
C LEU A 164 7.35 -29.03 -25.90
N SER A 165 6.38 -29.21 -24.99
CA SER A 165 6.16 -30.52 -24.35
C SER A 165 5.74 -31.58 -25.37
N GLN A 166 4.87 -31.24 -26.32
CA GLN A 166 4.47 -32.15 -27.40
C GLN A 166 5.65 -32.53 -28.30
N LYS A 167 6.52 -31.57 -28.65
CA LYS A 167 7.75 -31.88 -29.41
C LYS A 167 8.70 -32.81 -28.65
N LEU A 168 8.85 -32.62 -27.35
CA LEU A 168 9.70 -33.45 -26.50
C LEU A 168 9.11 -34.87 -26.32
N GLU A 169 7.78 -35.00 -26.27
CA GLU A 169 7.08 -36.29 -26.26
C GLU A 169 7.24 -37.04 -27.59
N ASP A 170 7.10 -36.34 -28.73
CA ASP A 170 7.29 -36.92 -30.06
C ASP A 170 8.75 -37.37 -30.30
N GLU A 171 9.73 -36.63 -29.79
CA GLU A 171 11.16 -37.00 -29.85
C GLU A 171 11.53 -38.19 -28.94
N HIS A 172 10.73 -38.49 -27.92
CA HIS A 172 10.92 -39.66 -27.04
C HIS A 172 10.20 -40.92 -27.50
N ILE A 173 9.18 -40.81 -28.36
CA ILE A 173 8.45 -41.96 -28.93
C ILE A 173 9.09 -42.46 -30.24
N GLY A 174 10.00 -41.67 -30.84
CA GLY A 174 10.71 -42.00 -32.08
C GLY A 174 12.08 -42.70 -31.93
N ARG A 175 12.36 -43.38 -30.81
CA ARG A 175 13.58 -44.21 -30.62
C ARG A 175 13.26 -45.66 -30.36
#